data_AF-A0A4R1XQ61-F1
#
_entry.id   AF-A0A4R1XQ61-F1
#
_cell.length_a   1.000
_cell.length_b   1.000
_cell.length_c   1.000
_cell.angle_alpha   90.00
_cell.angle_beta   90.00
_cell.angle_gamma   90.00
#
_symmetry.space_group_name_H-M   'P 1'
#
loop_
_entity.id
_entity.type
_entity.pdbx_description
1 polymer ?
#
loop_
_entity_poly.entity_id
_entity_poly.type
_entity_poly.pdbx_seq_one_letter_code
_entity_poly.pdbx_strand_id
1 'polypeptide(L)'
;MQHPDASHVTAELLGTFIPPLKRLQRILGYFFATAFFAHATPYEIDHPWLIAAGVGLLGGATQSARIGQAAMVFFTVMAITPKSVVMYMSSL
;
A
#
# COMPACT_ATOMS: atom_id res chain seq x y z
N MET A 1 9.92 -0.26 -47.02
CA MET A 1 10.10 -0.58 -45.59
C MET A 1 10.24 0.74 -44.86
N GLN A 2 9.18 1.20 -44.19
CA GLN A 2 9.21 2.45 -43.41
C GLN A 2 9.95 2.18 -42.11
N HIS A 3 11.01 2.95 -41.83
CA HIS A 3 11.67 2.93 -40.53
C HIS A 3 10.68 3.46 -39.49
N PRO A 4 10.49 2.78 -38.35
CA PRO A 4 9.66 3.31 -37.28
C PRO A 4 10.29 4.60 -36.75
N ASP A 5 9.52 5.68 -36.76
CA ASP A 5 9.95 6.97 -36.21
C ASP A 5 10.39 6.80 -34.76
N ALA A 6 11.45 7.52 -34.35
CA ALA A 6 12.01 7.45 -33.00
C ALA A 6 10.96 7.70 -31.89
N SER A 7 9.88 8.41 -32.20
CA SER A 7 8.70 8.63 -31.36
C SER A 7 7.90 7.34 -31.07
N HIS A 8 7.85 6.40 -32.02
CA HIS A 8 7.14 5.13 -31.86
C HIS A 8 7.90 4.18 -30.94
N VAL A 9 9.22 4.09 -31.13
CA VAL A 9 10.12 3.28 -30.28
C VAL A 9 10.14 3.80 -28.84
N THR A 10 10.15 5.12 -28.65
CA THR A 10 10.09 5.72 -27.30
C THR A 10 8.73 5.51 -26.64
N ALA A 11 7.63 5.56 -27.39
CA ALA A 11 6.29 5.25 -26.87
C ALA A 11 6.15 3.77 -26.45
N GLU A 12 6.69 2.82 -27.21
CA GLU A 12 6.73 1.40 -26.83
C GLU A 12 7.57 1.14 -25.58
N LEU A 13 8.75 1.77 -25.49
CA LEU A 13 9.60 1.69 -24.30
C LEU A 13 8.86 2.23 -23.08
N LEU A 14 8.28 3.43 -23.17
CA LEU A 14 7.48 4.01 -22.09
C LEU A 14 6.28 3.13 -21.71
N GLY A 15 5.57 2.59 -22.70
CA GLY A 15 4.46 1.66 -22.50
C GLY A 15 4.86 0.38 -21.76
N THR A 16 6.11 -0.07 -21.95
CA THR A 16 6.65 -1.27 -21.29
C THR A 16 7.10 -0.99 -19.86
N PHE A 17 7.73 0.17 -19.60
CA PHE A 17 8.31 0.50 -18.29
C PHE A 17 7.36 1.22 -17.31
N ILE A 18 6.37 1.98 -17.80
CA ILE A 18 5.45 2.72 -16.94
C ILE A 18 4.57 1.81 -16.06
N PRO A 19 3.97 0.71 -16.57
CA PRO A 19 3.12 -0.16 -15.76
C PRO A 19 3.81 -0.78 -14.54
N PRO A 20 5.00 -1.40 -14.64
CA PRO A 20 5.69 -1.95 -13.47
C PRO A 20 6.14 -0.87 -12.49
N LEU A 21 6.52 0.33 -12.97
CA LEU A 21 6.90 1.45 -12.10
C LEU A 21 5.73 1.93 -11.25
N LYS A 22 4.54 2.10 -11.85
CA LYS A 22 3.31 2.45 -11.13
C LYS A 22 2.93 1.38 -10.10
N ARG A 23 3.16 0.10 -10.41
CA ARG A 23 2.93 -1.01 -9.50
C ARG A 23 3.87 -0.95 -8.29
N LEU A 24 5.15 -0.72 -8.53
CA LEU A 24 6.16 -0.59 -7.48
C LEU A 24 5.86 0.61 -6.57
N GLN A 25 5.53 1.77 -7.16
CA GLN A 25 5.12 2.95 -6.41
C GLN A 25 3.93 2.65 -5.50
N ARG A 26 2.94 1.88 -5.99
CA ARG A 26 1.77 1.49 -5.19
C ARG A 26 2.14 0.55 -4.04
N ILE A 27 3.00 -0.45 -4.27
CA ILE A 27 3.51 -1.36 -3.24
C ILE A 27 4.19 -0.57 -2.12
N LEU A 28 5.12 0.31 -2.51
CA LEU A 28 5.88 1.12 -1.57
C LEU A 28 4.97 2.10 -0.83
N GLY A 29 4.01 2.73 -1.52
CA GLY A 29 3.04 3.63 -0.90
C GLY A 29 2.22 2.95 0.19
N TYR A 30 1.68 1.77 -0.08
CA TYR A 30 0.95 0.99 0.92
C TYR A 30 1.83 0.50 2.06
N PHE A 31 3.06 0.05 1.75
CA PHE A 31 4.02 -0.35 2.76
C PHE A 31 4.32 0.78 3.74
N PHE A 32 4.82 1.92 3.23
CA PHE A 32 5.25 3.03 4.08
C PHE A 32 4.09 3.63 4.88
N ALA A 33 2.92 3.78 4.26
CA ALA A 33 1.78 4.37 4.94
C ALA A 33 1.22 3.42 6.01
N THR A 34 1.19 2.10 5.76
CA THR A 34 0.83 1.12 6.79
C THR A 34 1.85 1.08 7.92
N ALA A 35 3.16 1.08 7.61
CA ALA A 35 4.22 1.10 8.61
C ALA A 35 4.14 2.35 9.50
N PHE A 36 3.88 3.52 8.89
CA PHE A 36 3.70 4.77 9.61
C PHE A 36 2.51 4.70 10.56
N PHE A 37 1.34 4.26 10.07
CA PHE A 37 0.17 4.14 10.92
C PHE A 37 0.37 3.09 12.01
N ALA A 38 0.90 1.92 11.69
CA ALA A 38 1.22 0.86 12.65
C ALA A 38 2.15 1.37 13.78
N HIS A 39 3.14 2.19 13.43
CA HIS A 39 4.05 2.79 14.41
C HIS A 39 3.39 3.92 15.22
N ALA A 40 2.50 4.68 14.60
CA ALA A 40 1.76 5.76 15.27
C ALA A 40 0.63 5.22 16.16
N THR A 41 0.19 3.97 15.99
CA THR A 41 -0.89 3.44 16.81
C THR A 41 -0.46 3.36 18.27
N PRO A 42 -1.38 3.63 19.21
CA PRO A 42 -1.08 3.46 20.62
C PRO A 42 -0.95 1.98 21.01
N TYR A 43 -1.27 1.02 20.13
CA TYR A 43 -1.24 -0.43 20.38
C TYR A 43 0.17 -1.01 20.25
N GLU A 44 0.50 -1.96 21.13
CA GLU A 44 1.75 -2.70 21.01
C GLU A 44 1.59 -3.71 19.87
N ILE A 45 2.31 -3.46 18.78
CA ILE A 45 2.39 -4.36 17.62
C ILE A 45 3.82 -4.88 17.60
N ASP A 46 4.00 -6.19 17.78
CA ASP A 46 5.34 -6.79 17.86
C ASP A 46 6.14 -6.63 16.56
N HIS A 47 5.46 -6.74 15.41
CA HIS A 47 6.11 -6.76 14.10
C HIS A 47 5.38 -5.88 13.05
N PRO A 48 5.39 -4.54 13.19
CA PRO A 48 4.66 -3.62 12.32
C PRO A 48 5.16 -3.69 10.86
N TRP A 49 6.44 -4.00 10.66
CA TRP A 49 7.06 -4.12 9.34
C TRP A 49 6.54 -5.33 8.54
N LEU A 50 6.22 -6.44 9.21
CA LEU A 50 5.66 -7.63 8.55
C LEU A 50 4.23 -7.35 8.05
N ILE A 51 3.44 -6.63 8.86
CA ILE A 51 2.10 -6.17 8.48
C ILE A 51 2.20 -5.22 7.28
N ALA A 52 3.08 -4.22 7.36
CA ALA A 52 3.31 -3.29 6.26
C ALA A 52 3.74 -4.00 4.96
N ALA A 53 4.62 -5.01 5.06
CA ALA A 53 5.03 -5.85 3.93
C ALA A 53 3.84 -6.59 3.33
N GLY A 54 2.99 -7.20 4.16
CA GLY A 54 1.77 -7.87 3.73
C GLY A 54 0.83 -6.91 2.98
N VAL A 55 0.56 -5.73 3.54
CA VAL A 55 -0.33 -4.73 2.93
C VAL A 55 0.27 -4.16 1.64
N GLY A 56 1.58 -3.91 1.61
CA GLY A 56 2.31 -3.48 0.41
C GLY A 56 2.19 -4.49 -0.73
N LEU A 57 2.46 -5.76 -0.47
CA LEU A 57 2.39 -6.84 -1.47
C LEU A 57 0.96 -7.08 -1.96
N LEU A 58 0.00 -7.14 -1.02
CA LEU A 58 -1.42 -7.33 -1.35
C LEU A 58 -1.97 -6.14 -2.13
N GLY A 59 -1.68 -4.90 -1.72
CA GLY A 59 -2.08 -3.70 -2.46
C GLY A 59 -1.35 -3.54 -3.80
N GLY A 60 -0.19 -4.17 -3.96
CA GLY A 60 0.58 -4.24 -5.21
C GLY A 60 -0.01 -5.14 -6.28
N ALA A 61 -0.69 -6.21 -5.88
CA ALA A 61 -1.38 -7.09 -6.83
C ALA A 61 -2.58 -6.36 -7.43
N THR A 62 -2.66 -6.35 -8.77
CA THR A 62 -3.56 -5.47 -9.54
C THR A 62 -5.04 -5.73 -9.27
N GLN A 63 -5.39 -6.96 -8.86
CA GLN A 63 -6.75 -7.35 -8.49
C GLN A 63 -7.09 -7.08 -7.01
N SER A 64 -6.09 -6.80 -6.17
CA SER A 64 -6.21 -6.65 -4.72
C SER A 64 -5.88 -5.24 -4.22
N ALA A 65 -5.82 -4.25 -5.10
CA ALA A 65 -5.65 -2.84 -4.72
C ALA A 65 -6.70 -2.38 -3.69
N ARG A 66 -7.93 -2.91 -3.76
CA ARG A 66 -8.99 -2.67 -2.76
C ARG A 66 -8.63 -3.17 -1.36
N ILE A 67 -7.88 -4.27 -1.27
CA ILE A 67 -7.40 -4.84 0.00
C ILE A 67 -6.38 -3.90 0.63
N GLY A 68 -5.43 -3.40 -0.17
CA GLY A 68 -4.47 -2.39 0.30
C GLY A 68 -5.16 -1.14 0.83
N GLN A 69 -6.18 -0.64 0.13
CA GLN A 69 -6.98 0.50 0.59
C GLN A 69 -7.78 0.20 1.87
N ALA A 70 -8.41 -0.98 1.97
CA ALA A 70 -9.15 -1.36 3.18
C ALA A 70 -8.24 -1.47 4.41
N ALA A 71 -7.06 -2.06 4.24
CA ALA A 71 -6.04 -2.13 5.29
C ALA A 71 -5.56 -0.73 5.71
N MET A 72 -5.34 0.17 4.74
CA MET A 72 -4.98 1.57 5.03
C MET A 72 -6.03 2.28 5.88
N VAL A 73 -7.32 2.15 5.53
CA VAL A 73 -8.42 2.73 6.31
C VAL A 73 -8.43 2.15 7.72
N PHE A 74 -8.33 0.82 7.85
CA PHE A 74 -8.28 0.15 9.13
C PHE A 74 -7.14 0.66 10.03
N PHE A 75 -5.90 0.70 9.52
CA PHE A 75 -4.76 1.17 10.29
C PHE A 75 -4.83 2.66 10.61
N THR A 76 -5.44 3.46 9.74
CA THR A 76 -5.70 4.88 10.03
C THR A 76 -6.67 5.03 11.20
N VAL A 77 -7.77 4.27 11.20
CA VAL A 77 -8.76 4.29 12.30
C VAL A 77 -8.11 3.83 13.60
N MET A 78 -7.31 2.76 13.56
CA MET A 78 -6.57 2.28 14.72
C MET A 78 -5.55 3.30 15.22
N ALA A 79 -4.89 4.05 14.34
CA ALA A 79 -3.94 5.08 14.75
C ALA A 79 -4.60 6.25 15.50
N ILE A 80 -5.86 6.57 15.18
CA ILE A 80 -6.59 7.70 15.77
C ILE A 80 -7.40 7.28 17.00
N THR A 81 -7.82 6.01 17.07
CA THR A 81 -8.72 5.52 18.12
C THR A 81 -7.95 5.23 19.41
N PRO A 82 -8.29 5.88 20.54
CA PRO A 82 -7.63 5.63 21.82
C PRO A 82 -7.86 4.20 22.32
N LYS A 83 -6.82 3.63 22.95
CA LYS A 83 -6.86 2.28 23.58
C LYS A 83 -8.08 2.07 24.50
N SER A 84 -8.49 3.11 25.23
CA SER A 84 -9.63 3.06 26.15
C SER A 84 -10.96 2.75 25.45
N VAL A 85 -11.16 3.25 24.24
CA VAL A 85 -12.38 3.04 23.45
C VAL A 85 -12.46 1.59 22.97
N VAL A 86 -11.35 1.03 22.49
CA VAL A 86 -11.30 -0.36 22.02
C VAL A 86 -11.49 -1.35 23.17
N MET A 87 -10.83 -1.11 24.31
CA MET A 87 -11.03 -1.96 25.50
C MET A 87 -12.48 -1.95 25.98
N TYR A 88 -13.13 -0.77 25.98
CA TYR A 88 -14.55 -0.65 26.32
C TYR A 88 -15.45 -1.48 25.39
N MET A 89 -15.21 -1.42 24.07
CA MET A 89 -15.98 -2.22 23.10
C MET A 89 -15.76 -3.73 23.25
N SER A 90 -14.56 -4.17 23.63
CA SER A 90 -14.27 -5.59 23.87
C SER A 90 -14.88 -6.15 25.16
N SER A 91 -15.34 -5.28 26.05
CA SER A 91 -15.94 -5.64 27.34
C SER A 91 -17.48 -5.71 27.32
N LEU A 92 -18.09 -5.35 26.19
CA LEU A 92 -19.52 -5.49 25.90
C LEU A 92 -19.82 -6.86 25.29
#